data_AF-Q6CXX9-F1
#
_entry.id   AF-Q6CXX9-F1
#
_cell.length_a   1.000
_cell.length_b   1.000
_cell.length_c   1.000
_cell.angle_alpha   90.00
_cell.angle_beta   90.00
_cell.angle_gamma   90.00
#
_symmetry.space_group_name_H-M   'P 1'
#
loop_
_entity.id
_entity.type
_entity.pdbx_description
1 polymer ?
#
loop_
_entity_poly.entity_id
_entity_poly.type
_entity_poly.pdbx_seq_one_letter_code
_entity_poly.pdbx_strand_id
1 'polypeptide(L)'
;MESWLLVILAFLVLERLWPLIDSLIQRFAQANSTKLKELMHQRQAILAEQKEISAQDQYVKWTKNNRTLEKINKQIEEEKKQLLSQVDRTKASLKKVKLVLITVPFTILKFYKGKMPIYDLPKGLFPNYLQGLFQHGWVYLALGPLNIKKVGDGTHVTVSLAIWLFALLKVVSTLGNIWESLTAPAIPAPTITTDPIDQTNESEKPPVDQPVD
;
A
#
# COMPACT_ATOMS: atom_id res chain seq x y z
N MET A 1 35.85 -5.34 8.06
CA MET A 1 34.73 -5.67 7.15
C MET A 1 34.84 -4.78 5.93
N GLU A 2 34.69 -5.34 4.73
CA GLU A 2 34.79 -4.57 3.50
C GLU A 2 33.69 -3.49 3.47
N SER A 3 34.06 -2.23 3.24
CA SER A 3 33.16 -1.06 3.34
C SER A 3 31.89 -1.16 2.47
N TRP A 4 31.91 -1.96 1.40
CA TRP A 4 30.74 -2.19 0.55
C TRP A 4 29.62 -2.97 1.24
N LEU A 5 29.92 -3.79 2.25
CA LEU A 5 28.88 -4.45 3.07
C LEU A 5 28.05 -3.42 3.83
N LEU A 6 28.69 -2.35 4.32
CA LEU A 6 27.98 -1.24 4.97
C LEU A 6 27.08 -0.51 3.99
N VAL A 7 27.51 -0.35 2.73
CA VAL A 7 26.68 0.26 1.67
C VAL A 7 25.45 -0.59 1.42
N ILE A 8 25.59 -1.91 1.25
CA ILE A 8 24.44 -2.81 1.08
C ILE A 8 23.51 -2.77 2.28
N LEU A 9 24.06 -2.80 3.50
CA LEU A 9 23.27 -2.72 4.72
C LEU A 9 22.51 -1.38 4.81
N ALA A 10 23.16 -0.26 4.47
CA ALA A 10 22.52 1.06 4.42
C ALA A 10 21.37 1.09 3.40
N PHE A 11 21.54 0.50 2.21
CA PHE A 11 20.46 0.36 1.23
C PHE A 11 19.31 -0.51 1.76
N LEU A 12 19.59 -1.58 2.49
CA LEU A 12 18.56 -2.44 3.09
C LEU A 12 17.77 -1.72 4.19
N VAL A 13 18.46 -0.95 5.03
CA VAL A 13 17.82 -0.11 6.04
C VAL A 13 16.95 0.94 5.36
N LEU A 14 17.45 1.60 4.31
CA LEU A 14 16.68 2.60 3.56
C LEU A 14 15.43 1.99 2.89
N GLU A 15 15.57 0.80 2.29
CA GLU A 15 14.44 0.05 1.71
C GLU A 15 13.39 -0.30 2.77
N ARG A 16 13.83 -0.65 3.99
CA ARG A 16 12.93 -0.97 5.11
C ARG A 16 12.29 0.24 5.75
N LEU A 17 12.95 1.40 5.76
CA LEU A 17 12.42 2.66 6.27
C LEU A 17 11.46 3.35 5.29
N TRP A 18 11.48 2.97 4.01
CA TRP A 18 10.66 3.59 2.98
C TRP A 18 9.14 3.62 3.28
N PRO A 19 8.50 2.53 3.76
CA PRO A 19 7.08 2.56 4.09
C PRO A 19 6.73 3.58 5.19
N LEU A 20 7.66 3.83 6.12
CA LEU A 20 7.49 4.84 7.16
C LEU A 20 7.50 6.24 6.54
N ILE A 21 8.48 6.51 5.65
CA ILE A 21 8.58 7.77 4.91
C ILE A 21 7.32 8.00 4.06
N ASP A 22 6.87 6.97 3.33
CA ASP A 22 5.64 7.02 2.54
C ASP A 22 4.43 7.37 3.42
N SER A 23 4.30 6.73 4.59
CA SER A 23 3.19 6.97 5.51
C SER A 23 3.23 8.37 6.12
N LEU A 24 4.42 8.89 6.42
CA LEU A 24 4.63 10.23 6.97
C LEU A 24 4.25 11.30 5.94
N ILE A 25 4.71 11.16 4.70
CA ILE A 25 4.39 12.10 3.62
C ILE A 25 2.88 12.09 3.34
N GLN A 26 2.23 10.92 3.34
CA GLN A 26 0.79 10.82 3.14
C GLN A 26 0.00 11.47 4.28
N ARG A 27 0.37 11.20 5.54
CA ARG A 27 -0.27 11.83 6.71
C ARG A 27 -0.12 13.34 6.66
N PHE A 28 1.05 13.85 6.28
CA PHE A 28 1.28 15.29 6.13
C PHE A 28 0.45 15.90 5.00
N ALA A 29 0.37 15.22 3.85
CA ALA A 29 -0.46 15.66 2.72
C ALA A 29 -1.95 15.71 3.08
N GLN A 30 -2.45 14.74 3.85
CA GLN A 30 -3.84 14.71 4.31
C GLN A 30 -4.11 15.74 5.42
N ALA A 31 -3.20 15.90 6.38
CA ALA A 31 -3.36 16.82 7.51
C ALA A 31 -3.35 18.30 7.08
N ASN A 32 -2.63 18.64 6.01
CA ASN A 32 -2.56 20.01 5.50
C ASN A 32 -3.75 20.43 4.63
N SER A 33 -4.81 19.61 4.51
CA SER A 33 -6.03 20.02 3.81
C SER A 33 -6.84 21.03 4.66
N THR A 34 -6.38 22.28 4.64
CA THR A 34 -7.03 23.42 5.33
C THR A 34 -8.47 23.57 4.87
N LYS A 35 -8.71 23.44 3.55
CA LYS A 35 -10.04 23.57 2.94
C LYS A 35 -11.03 22.52 3.42
N LEU A 36 -10.63 21.25 3.52
CA LEU A 36 -11.52 20.20 4.04
C LEU A 36 -11.86 20.44 5.50
N LYS A 37 -10.89 20.86 6.31
CA LYS A 37 -11.12 21.21 7.72
C LYS A 37 -12.07 22.39 7.87
N GLU A 38 -11.92 23.41 7.04
CA GLU A 38 -12.81 24.58 7.01
C GLU A 38 -14.24 24.19 6.65
N LEU A 39 -14.44 23.40 5.59
CA LEU A 39 -15.76 22.91 5.19
C LEU A 39 -16.42 22.05 6.28
N MET A 40 -15.64 21.20 6.96
CA MET A 40 -16.15 20.41 8.08
C MET A 40 -16.59 21.30 9.25
N HIS A 41 -15.84 22.37 9.54
CA HIS A 41 -16.21 23.33 10.57
C HIS A 41 -17.47 24.12 10.19
N GLN A 42 -17.57 24.60 8.94
CA GLN A 42 -18.76 25.28 8.43
C GLN A 42 -20.00 24.36 8.49
N ARG A 43 -19.84 23.09 8.11
CA ARG A 43 -20.89 22.08 8.24
C ARG A 43 -21.36 21.93 9.69
N GLN A 44 -20.43 21.84 10.64
CA GLN A 44 -20.76 21.73 12.06
C GLN A 44 -21.47 22.98 12.60
N ALA A 45 -21.05 24.17 12.19
CA ALA A 45 -21.69 25.43 12.57
C ALA A 45 -23.16 25.48 12.11
N ILE A 46 -23.43 25.11 10.85
CA ILE A 46 -24.81 25.11 10.31
C ILE A 46 -25.67 24.03 10.98
N LEU A 47 -25.09 22.86 11.29
CA LEU A 47 -25.80 21.82 12.03
C LEU A 47 -26.12 22.25 13.47
N ALA A 48 -25.28 23.06 14.10
CA ALA A 48 -25.58 23.64 15.41
C ALA A 48 -26.73 24.65 15.30
N GLU A 49 -26.68 25.56 14.33
CA GLU A 49 -27.76 26.53 14.07
C GLU A 49 -29.08 25.84 13.73
N GLN A 50 -29.06 24.76 12.95
CA GLN A 50 -30.25 23.99 12.59
C GLN A 50 -30.94 23.36 13.80
N LYS A 51 -30.21 22.99 14.86
CA LYS A 51 -30.80 22.43 16.09
C LYS A 51 -31.59 23.46 16.89
N GLU A 52 -31.27 24.74 16.74
CA GLU A 52 -31.95 25.84 17.42
C GLU A 52 -33.19 26.33 16.65
N ILE A 53 -33.35 25.90 15.40
CA ILE A 53 -34.42 26.33 14.50
C ILE A 53 -35.54 25.28 14.48
N SER A 54 -36.74 25.67 14.93
CA SER A 54 -37.97 24.91 14.69
C SER A 54 -38.27 24.87 13.20
N ALA A 55 -38.40 23.66 12.63
CA ALA A 55 -38.65 23.48 11.20
C ALA A 55 -39.99 24.07 10.74
N GLN A 56 -40.98 24.13 11.65
CA GLN A 56 -42.32 24.60 11.36
C GLN A 56 -42.41 26.14 11.44
N ASP A 57 -41.98 26.74 12.56
CA ASP A 57 -42.10 28.19 12.77
C ASP A 57 -41.16 29.02 11.89
N GLN A 58 -40.03 28.43 11.49
CA GLN A 58 -38.97 29.13 10.75
C GLN A 58 -38.61 28.41 9.45
N TYR A 59 -39.61 27.88 8.74
CA TYR A 59 -39.45 27.07 7.52
C TYR A 59 -38.52 27.69 6.46
N VAL A 60 -38.59 29.02 6.24
CA VAL A 60 -37.72 29.73 5.29
C VAL A 60 -36.23 29.61 5.68
N LYS A 61 -35.91 29.80 6.96
CA LYS A 61 -34.54 29.66 7.47
C LYS A 61 -34.09 28.20 7.43
N TRP A 62 -34.96 27.28 7.84
CA TRP A 62 -34.69 25.85 7.81
C TRP A 62 -34.35 25.35 6.40
N THR A 63 -35.16 25.72 5.40
CA THR A 63 -34.92 25.34 3.98
C THR A 63 -33.61 25.92 3.45
N LYS A 64 -33.29 27.18 3.81
CA LYS A 64 -32.03 27.83 3.43
C LYS A 64 -30.82 27.10 4.03
N ASN A 65 -30.90 26.71 5.31
CA ASN A 65 -29.83 25.98 5.98
C ASN A 65 -29.64 24.58 5.37
N ASN A 66 -30.73 23.88 5.04
CA ASN A 66 -30.66 22.60 4.33
C ASN A 66 -29.98 22.70 2.96
N ARG A 67 -30.37 23.67 2.13
CA ARG A 67 -29.71 23.91 0.82
C ARG A 67 -28.22 24.22 0.97
N THR A 68 -27.86 24.96 2.02
CA THR A 68 -26.46 25.29 2.32
C THR A 68 -25.69 24.05 2.78
N LEU A 69 -26.31 23.21 3.61
CA LEU A 69 -25.74 21.95 4.07
C LEU A 69 -25.52 20.97 2.91
N GLU A 70 -26.49 20.85 1.99
CA GLU A 70 -26.34 20.05 0.77
C GLU A 70 -25.16 20.54 -0.09
N LYS A 71 -25.03 21.86 -0.26
CA LYS A 71 -23.92 22.46 -1.01
C LYS A 71 -22.57 22.16 -0.35
N ILE A 72 -22.46 22.31 0.97
CA ILE A 72 -21.23 22.01 1.72
C ILE A 72 -20.92 20.51 1.67
N ASN A 73 -21.92 19.64 1.76
CA ASN A 73 -21.72 18.19 1.66
C ASN A 73 -21.16 17.81 0.28
N LYS A 74 -21.70 18.38 -0.81
CA LYS A 74 -21.14 18.21 -2.16
C LYS A 74 -19.70 18.68 -2.25
N GLN A 75 -19.39 19.85 -1.71
CA GLN A 75 -18.02 20.37 -1.68
C GLN A 75 -17.07 19.47 -0.87
N ILE A 76 -17.52 18.94 0.28
CA ILE A 76 -16.74 17.99 1.08
C ILE A 76 -16.42 16.72 0.28
N GLU A 77 -17.40 16.18 -0.45
CA GLU A 77 -17.19 14.98 -1.28
C GLU A 77 -16.22 15.24 -2.44
N GLU A 78 -16.37 16.38 -3.11
CA GLU A 78 -15.47 16.82 -4.18
C GLU A 78 -14.03 17.00 -3.66
N GLU A 79 -13.86 17.69 -2.53
CA GLU A 79 -12.54 17.90 -1.90
C GLU A 79 -11.92 16.59 -1.43
N LYS A 80 -12.71 15.67 -0.85
CA LYS A 80 -12.23 14.33 -0.50
C LYS A 80 -11.74 13.58 -1.72
N LYS A 81 -12.48 13.61 -2.83
CA LYS A 81 -12.09 12.96 -4.08
C LYS A 81 -10.81 13.56 -4.65
N GLN A 82 -10.68 14.89 -4.62
CA GLN A 82 -9.46 15.58 -5.04
C GLN A 82 -8.28 15.20 -4.16
N LEU A 83 -8.44 15.19 -2.84
CA LEU A 83 -7.40 14.80 -1.89
C LEU A 83 -6.94 13.35 -2.11
N LEU A 84 -7.87 12.40 -2.29
CA LEU A 84 -7.55 11.02 -2.62
C LEU A 84 -6.75 10.94 -3.94
N SER A 85 -7.19 11.66 -4.97
CA SER A 85 -6.47 11.68 -6.24
C SER A 85 -5.06 12.29 -6.13
N GLN A 86 -4.87 13.28 -5.25
CA GLN A 86 -3.58 13.89 -4.98
C GLN A 86 -2.67 12.92 -4.20
N VAL A 87 -3.20 12.22 -3.21
CA VAL A 87 -2.49 11.17 -2.46
C VAL A 87 -2.03 10.06 -3.41
N ASP A 88 -2.90 9.61 -4.32
CA ASP A 88 -2.55 8.58 -5.30
C ASP A 88 -1.46 9.04 -6.27
N ARG A 89 -1.53 10.28 -6.75
CA ARG A 89 -0.48 10.89 -7.59
C ARG A 89 0.85 10.98 -6.84
N THR A 90 0.82 11.42 -5.58
CA THR A 90 2.00 11.48 -4.71
C THR A 90 2.58 10.08 -4.50
N LYS A 91 1.75 9.07 -4.21
CA LYS A 91 2.17 7.68 -4.06
C LYS A 91 2.80 7.12 -5.34
N ALA A 92 2.22 7.42 -6.50
CA ALA A 92 2.78 7.03 -7.79
C ALA A 92 4.13 7.71 -8.05
N SER A 93 4.27 8.99 -7.70
CA SER A 93 5.53 9.73 -7.81
C SER A 93 6.62 9.16 -6.88
N LEU A 94 6.29 8.95 -5.60
CA LEU A 94 7.19 8.36 -4.60
C LEU A 94 7.64 6.95 -5.02
N LYS A 95 6.74 6.13 -5.57
CA LYS A 95 7.12 4.82 -6.14
C LYS A 95 8.15 4.94 -7.27
N LYS A 96 8.00 5.92 -8.17
CA LYS A 96 8.97 6.16 -9.26
C LYS A 96 10.31 6.62 -8.69
N VAL A 97 10.31 7.54 -7.73
CA VAL A 97 11.53 8.02 -7.05
C VAL A 97 12.23 6.86 -6.35
N LYS A 98 11.49 6.04 -5.59
CA LYS A 98 12.02 4.83 -4.94
C LYS A 98 12.67 3.90 -5.96
N LEU A 99 11.98 3.63 -7.07
CA LEU A 99 12.48 2.72 -8.09
C LEU A 99 13.81 3.21 -8.65
N VAL A 100 13.87 4.49 -9.05
CA VAL A 100 15.05 5.08 -9.70
C VAL A 100 16.21 5.27 -8.72
N LEU A 101 15.95 5.72 -7.50
CA LEU A 101 17.00 6.13 -6.55
C LEU A 101 17.48 4.99 -5.65
N ILE A 102 16.59 4.05 -5.30
CA ILE A 102 16.89 2.98 -4.35
C ILE A 102 16.94 1.65 -5.11
N THR A 103 15.83 1.25 -5.73
CA THR A 103 15.69 -0.11 -6.27
C THR A 103 16.66 -0.38 -7.41
N VAL A 104 16.80 0.54 -8.37
CA VAL A 104 17.68 0.36 -9.53
C VAL A 104 19.16 0.34 -9.12
N PRO A 105 19.71 1.34 -8.40
CA PRO A 105 21.10 1.31 -7.94
C PRO A 105 21.41 0.10 -7.06
N PHE A 106 20.50 -0.25 -6.15
CA PHE A 106 20.65 -1.45 -5.32
C PHE A 106 20.68 -2.73 -6.15
N THR A 107 19.82 -2.82 -7.17
CA THR A 107 19.78 -3.97 -8.08
C THR A 107 21.06 -4.06 -8.90
N ILE A 108 21.56 -2.95 -9.44
CA ILE A 108 22.84 -2.90 -10.17
C ILE A 108 23.99 -3.33 -9.26
N LEU A 109 24.07 -2.80 -8.03
CA LEU A 109 25.10 -3.16 -7.06
C LEU A 109 25.04 -4.66 -6.72
N LYS A 110 23.82 -5.19 -6.51
CA LYS A 110 23.58 -6.61 -6.26
C LYS A 110 24.00 -7.47 -7.46
N PHE A 111 23.78 -7.03 -8.69
CA PHE A 111 24.22 -7.77 -9.88
C PHE A 111 25.75 -7.75 -10.03
N TYR A 112 26.39 -6.60 -9.79
CA TYR A 112 27.85 -6.45 -9.97
C TYR A 112 28.64 -7.23 -8.92
N LYS A 113 28.26 -7.12 -7.64
CA LYS A 113 28.93 -7.81 -6.51
C LYS A 113 28.34 -9.17 -6.18
N GLY A 114 27.21 -9.53 -6.78
CA GLY A 114 26.49 -10.76 -6.50
C GLY A 114 27.24 -12.04 -6.79
N LYS A 115 28.31 -12.00 -7.60
CA LYS A 115 29.12 -13.15 -7.98
C LYS A 115 30.13 -13.61 -6.92
N MET A 116 30.23 -12.90 -5.78
CA MET A 116 31.12 -13.32 -4.71
C MET A 116 30.62 -14.62 -4.06
N PRO A 117 31.46 -15.66 -3.93
CA PRO A 117 31.10 -16.87 -3.20
C PRO A 117 31.07 -16.57 -1.70
N ILE A 118 29.99 -16.98 -1.02
CA ILE A 118 29.81 -16.79 0.43
C ILE A 118 29.84 -18.11 1.19
N TYR A 119 29.33 -19.18 0.57
CA TYR A 119 29.18 -20.48 1.20
C TYR A 119 29.35 -21.59 0.16
N ASP A 120 29.91 -22.73 0.55
CA ASP A 120 30.11 -23.88 -0.32
C ASP A 120 29.16 -25.01 0.08
N LEU A 121 28.39 -25.54 -0.87
CA LEU A 121 27.55 -26.73 -0.69
C LEU A 121 28.20 -27.94 -1.34
N PRO A 122 28.04 -29.14 -0.77
CA PRO A 122 28.38 -30.37 -1.46
C PRO A 122 27.49 -30.54 -2.70
N LYS A 123 28.10 -30.91 -3.82
CA LYS A 123 27.38 -31.19 -5.08
C LYS A 123 26.48 -32.41 -4.92
N GLY A 124 25.31 -32.40 -5.54
CA GLY A 124 24.33 -33.51 -5.53
C GLY A 124 23.11 -33.30 -4.64
N LEU A 125 23.09 -32.29 -3.76
CA LEU A 125 21.92 -31.96 -2.94
C LEU A 125 20.73 -31.40 -3.75
N PHE A 126 21.01 -30.75 -4.88
CA PHE A 126 20.02 -30.05 -5.68
C PHE A 126 20.15 -30.40 -7.18
N PRO A 127 19.08 -30.33 -7.98
CA PRO A 127 19.14 -30.45 -9.44
C PRO A 127 20.18 -29.53 -10.08
N ASN A 128 20.80 -29.96 -11.19
CA ASN A 128 21.86 -29.22 -11.89
C ASN A 128 21.48 -27.77 -12.21
N TYR A 129 20.22 -27.51 -12.56
CA TYR A 129 19.74 -26.15 -12.81
C TYR A 129 19.84 -25.24 -11.58
N LEU A 130 19.46 -25.74 -10.39
CA LEU A 130 19.54 -24.99 -9.14
C LEU A 130 20.99 -24.80 -8.69
N GLN A 131 21.87 -25.77 -8.94
CA GLN A 131 23.30 -25.61 -8.68
C GLN A 131 23.90 -24.48 -9.52
N GLY A 132 23.54 -24.40 -10.81
CA GLY A 132 23.95 -23.31 -11.69
C GLY A 132 23.44 -21.96 -11.20
N LEU A 133 22.19 -21.93 -10.73
CA LEU A 133 21.59 -20.77 -10.08
C LEU A 133 22.42 -20.37 -8.86
N PHE A 134 22.65 -21.27 -7.89
CA PHE A 134 23.44 -20.99 -6.69
C PHE A 134 24.82 -20.41 -7.00
N GLN A 135 25.57 -21.02 -7.91
CA GLN A 135 26.93 -20.60 -8.26
C GLN A 135 27.00 -19.23 -8.92
N HIS A 136 26.10 -18.94 -9.85
CA HIS A 136 26.20 -17.77 -10.71
C HIS A 136 25.15 -16.68 -10.41
N GLY A 137 24.22 -16.95 -9.50
CA GLY A 137 23.12 -16.06 -9.17
C GLY A 137 22.09 -15.94 -10.29
N TRP A 138 21.35 -14.83 -10.25
CA TRP A 138 20.37 -14.45 -11.27
C TRP A 138 20.92 -14.38 -12.70
N VAL A 139 22.24 -14.24 -12.87
CA VAL A 139 22.89 -14.24 -14.18
C VAL A 139 22.72 -15.57 -14.89
N TYR A 140 22.73 -16.69 -14.16
CA TYR A 140 22.45 -18.02 -14.74
C TYR A 140 21.00 -18.15 -15.20
N LEU A 141 20.05 -17.55 -14.49
CA LEU A 141 18.65 -17.56 -14.90
C LEU A 141 18.45 -16.71 -16.17
N ALA A 142 19.08 -15.53 -16.23
CA ALA A 142 19.04 -14.68 -17.42
C ALA A 142 19.71 -15.32 -18.64
N LEU A 143 20.80 -16.06 -18.44
CA LEU A 143 21.53 -16.79 -19.49
C LEU A 143 21.03 -18.24 -19.68
N GLY A 144 20.07 -18.68 -18.88
CA GLY A 144 19.51 -20.03 -18.87
C GLY A 144 19.00 -20.49 -20.23
N PRO A 145 18.15 -19.71 -20.94
CA PRO A 145 17.69 -20.11 -22.28
C PRO A 145 18.80 -20.22 -23.31
N LEU A 146 19.96 -19.57 -23.07
CA LEU A 146 21.09 -19.61 -23.99
C LEU A 146 22.02 -20.81 -23.73
N ASN A 147 21.81 -21.60 -22.65
CA ASN A 147 22.62 -22.76 -22.28
C ASN A 147 24.16 -22.52 -22.29
N ILE A 148 24.60 -21.27 -22.10
CA ILE A 148 26.02 -20.88 -22.29
C ILE A 148 26.91 -21.39 -21.14
N LYS A 149 26.33 -21.60 -19.94
CA LYS A 149 27.09 -21.99 -18.75
C LYS A 149 26.62 -23.34 -18.22
N LYS A 150 27.54 -24.29 -18.16
CA LYS A 150 27.37 -25.53 -17.39
C LYS A 150 27.84 -25.29 -15.95
N VAL A 151 27.22 -25.99 -15.00
CA VAL A 151 27.70 -26.04 -13.62
C VAL A 151 29.11 -26.61 -13.63
N GLY A 152 30.03 -26.04 -12.85
CA GLY A 152 31.39 -26.55 -12.78
C GLY A 152 31.45 -28.03 -12.35
N ASP A 153 32.42 -28.77 -12.86
CA ASP A 153 32.62 -30.20 -12.56
C ASP A 153 33.19 -30.47 -11.15
N GLY A 154 33.41 -29.43 -10.33
CA GLY A 154 33.92 -29.57 -8.96
C GLY A 154 32.96 -30.33 -8.02
N THR A 155 33.49 -30.79 -6.88
CA THR A 155 32.75 -31.47 -5.81
C THR A 155 31.89 -30.52 -4.96
N HIS A 156 32.12 -29.22 -5.08
CA HIS A 156 31.43 -28.18 -4.32
C HIS A 156 30.78 -27.16 -5.25
N VAL A 157 29.58 -26.72 -4.88
CA VAL A 157 28.82 -25.65 -5.54
C VAL A 157 28.82 -24.46 -4.59
N THR A 158 29.40 -23.34 -5.02
CA THR A 158 29.40 -22.12 -4.23
C THR A 158 28.02 -21.44 -4.31
N VAL A 159 27.58 -20.77 -3.24
CA VAL A 159 26.43 -19.87 -3.24
C VAL A 159 26.91 -18.46 -3.44
N SER A 160 26.45 -17.88 -4.53
CA SER A 160 26.57 -16.47 -4.82
C SER A 160 25.86 -15.62 -3.77
N LEU A 161 26.52 -14.54 -3.35
CA LEU A 161 25.98 -13.52 -2.46
C LEU A 161 24.57 -13.05 -2.89
N ALA A 162 24.31 -12.96 -4.20
CA ALA A 162 23.03 -12.52 -4.73
C ALA A 162 21.85 -13.39 -4.28
N ILE A 163 22.07 -14.71 -4.19
CA ILE A 163 21.04 -15.68 -3.79
C ILE A 163 20.89 -15.70 -2.29
N TRP A 164 22.02 -15.64 -1.57
CA TRP A 164 21.98 -15.53 -0.12
C TRP A 164 21.21 -14.27 0.34
N LEU A 165 21.53 -13.11 -0.24
CA LEU A 165 20.76 -11.87 -0.02
C LEU A 165 19.29 -12.07 -0.38
N PHE A 166 18.99 -12.64 -1.55
CA PHE A 166 17.60 -12.86 -1.95
C PHE A 166 16.83 -13.71 -0.94
N ALA A 167 17.40 -14.81 -0.47
CA ALA A 167 16.81 -15.67 0.55
C ALA A 167 16.58 -14.90 1.86
N LEU A 168 17.58 -14.15 2.33
CA LEU A 168 17.47 -13.34 3.54
C LEU A 168 16.36 -12.30 3.41
N LEU A 169 16.31 -11.54 2.31
CA LEU A 169 15.25 -10.57 2.06
C LEU A 169 13.86 -11.21 2.03
N LYS A 170 13.74 -12.41 1.45
CA LYS A 170 12.47 -13.16 1.43
C LYS A 170 12.03 -13.61 2.81
N VAL A 171 12.95 -14.06 3.65
CA VAL A 171 12.65 -14.43 5.03
C VAL A 171 12.19 -13.19 5.81
N VAL A 172 12.92 -12.08 5.72
CA VAL A 172 12.56 -10.82 6.40
C VAL A 172 11.20 -10.29 5.91
N SER A 173 10.92 -10.33 4.61
CA SER A 173 9.61 -9.89 4.09
C SER A 173 8.49 -10.81 4.54
N THR A 174 8.73 -12.12 4.59
CA THR A 174 7.72 -13.10 5.03
C THR A 174 7.41 -12.92 6.51
N LEU A 175 8.44 -12.75 7.35
CA LEU A 175 8.28 -12.43 8.77
C LEU A 175 7.51 -11.12 8.96
N GLY A 176 7.82 -10.10 8.16
CA GLY A 176 7.06 -8.84 8.15
C GLY A 176 5.59 -9.03 7.79
N ASN A 177 5.30 -9.80 6.74
CA ASN A 177 3.92 -10.05 6.29
C ASN A 177 3.13 -10.90 7.30
N ILE A 178 3.78 -11.88 7.95
CA ILE A 178 3.18 -12.66 9.04
C ILE A 178 2.86 -11.72 10.21
N TRP A 179 3.78 -10.83 10.57
CA TRP A 179 3.52 -9.85 11.62
C TRP A 179 2.32 -8.95 11.28
N GLU A 180 2.26 -8.45 10.05
CA GLU A 180 1.14 -7.64 9.58
C GLU A 180 -0.18 -8.42 9.61
N SER A 181 -0.20 -9.69 9.21
CA SER A 181 -1.40 -10.52 9.25
C SER A 181 -1.86 -10.85 10.67
N LEU A 182 -0.94 -11.00 11.63
CA LEU A 182 -1.27 -11.17 13.05
C LEU A 182 -1.88 -9.91 13.66
N THR A 183 -1.45 -8.72 13.21
CA THR A 183 -2.00 -7.43 13.67
C THR A 183 -3.20 -6.95 12.88
N ALA A 184 -3.54 -7.60 11.77
CA ALA A 184 -4.68 -7.24 10.97
C ALA A 184 -5.98 -7.52 11.74
N PRO A 185 -6.96 -6.61 11.72
CA PRO A 185 -8.25 -6.87 12.35
C PRO A 185 -8.88 -8.12 11.72
N ALA A 186 -9.46 -8.98 12.56
CA ALA A 186 -10.19 -10.15 12.07
C ALA A 186 -11.26 -9.69 11.08
N ILE A 187 -11.20 -10.21 9.86
CA ILE A 187 -12.21 -9.95 8.84
C ILE A 187 -13.55 -10.39 9.45
N PRO A 188 -14.57 -9.51 9.53
CA PRO A 188 -15.88 -9.95 10.03
C PRO A 188 -16.35 -11.11 9.17
N ALA A 189 -16.87 -12.17 9.81
CA ALA A 189 -17.41 -13.33 9.11
C ALA A 189 -18.37 -12.85 8.02
N PRO A 190 -18.32 -13.44 6.80
CA PRO A 190 -19.23 -13.06 5.74
C PRO A 190 -20.66 -13.18 6.29
N THR A 191 -21.36 -12.06 6.37
CA THR A 191 -22.80 -12.07 6.63
C THR A 191 -23.39 -12.86 5.48
N ILE A 192 -23.81 -14.10 5.76
CA ILE A 192 -24.68 -14.84 4.86
C ILE A 192 -25.98 -14.04 4.90
N THR A 193 -26.13 -13.11 3.97
CA THR A 193 -27.43 -12.58 3.61
C THR A 193 -28.18 -13.73 2.95
N THR A 194 -28.72 -14.63 3.77
CA THR A 194 -29.84 -15.48 3.35
C THR A 194 -31.02 -14.53 3.26
N ASP A 195 -31.09 -13.74 2.19
CA ASP A 195 -32.36 -13.14 1.80
C ASP A 195 -33.21 -14.32 1.31
N PRO A 196 -34.31 -14.67 2.01
CA PRO A 196 -35.30 -15.55 1.43
C PRO A 196 -35.86 -14.82 0.22
N ILE A 197 -35.76 -15.46 -0.94
CA ILE A 197 -36.54 -15.08 -2.11
C ILE A 197 -38.01 -15.31 -1.72
N ASP A 198 -38.65 -14.29 -1.17
CA ASP A 198 -40.09 -14.15 -1.31
C ASP A 198 -40.40 -12.72 -1.74
N GLN A 199 -40.66 -12.62 -3.03
CA GLN A 199 -41.28 -11.48 -3.67
C GLN A 199 -42.76 -11.50 -3.27
N THR A 200 -43.16 -10.66 -2.33
CA THR A 200 -44.52 -10.11 -2.36
C THR A 200 -44.44 -8.61 -2.22
N ASN A 201 -44.80 -7.96 -3.32
CA ASN A 201 -44.97 -6.52 -3.47
C ASN A 201 -45.88 -5.91 -2.39
N GLU A 202 -45.69 -4.61 -2.20
CA GLU A 202 -46.74 -3.63 -1.88
C GLU A 202 -47.06 -3.38 -0.40
N SER A 203 -46.34 -2.42 0.20
CA SER A 203 -46.97 -1.40 1.04
C SER A 203 -46.05 -0.18 1.19
N GLU A 204 -46.24 0.76 0.27
CA GLU A 204 -46.49 2.17 0.58
C GLU A 204 -45.51 2.94 1.50
N LYS A 205 -44.74 3.80 0.84
CA LYS A 205 -44.07 4.98 1.36
C LYS A 205 -45.03 5.85 2.19
N PRO A 206 -44.75 6.18 3.47
CA PRO A 206 -45.42 7.31 4.10
C PRO A 206 -44.79 8.61 3.56
N PRO A 207 -45.59 9.54 3.00
CA PRO A 207 -45.11 10.88 2.71
C PRO A 207 -44.92 11.62 4.03
N VAL A 208 -43.71 12.16 4.24
CA VAL A 208 -43.39 13.02 5.37
C VAL A 208 -44.24 14.29 5.26
N ASP A 209 -45.11 14.47 6.25
CA ASP A 209 -46.03 15.58 6.41
C ASP A 209 -45.36 16.93 6.13
N GLN A 210 -45.90 17.63 5.14
CA GLN A 210 -45.71 19.07 5.02
C GLN A 210 -46.82 19.74 5.84
N PRO A 211 -46.50 20.72 6.69
CA PRO A 211 -47.51 21.39 7.52
C PRO A 211 -48.49 22.14 6.61
N VAL A 212 -49.77 21.78 6.74
CA VAL A 212 -50.91 22.50 6.17
C VAL A 212 -50.99 23.89 6.82
N ASP A 213 -51.29 24.88 5.98
CA ASP A 213 -51.41 26.32 6.26
C ASP A 213 -52.09 26.70 7.59
#